data_AF-A0A7V4AMX1-F1
#
_entry.id   AF-A0A7V4AMX1-F1
#
_cell.length_a   1.000
_cell.length_b   1.000
_cell.length_c   1.000
_cell.angle_alpha   90.00
_cell.angle_beta   90.00
_cell.angle_gamma   90.00
#
_symmetry.space_group_name_H-M   'P 1'
#
loop_
_entity.id
_entity.type
_entity.pdbx_description
1 polymer ?
#
loop_
_entity_poly.entity_id
_entity_poly.type
_entity_poly.pdbx_seq_one_letter_code
_entity_poly.pdbx_strand_id
1 'polypeptide(L)' 'MAGYLALSKAIERVLLRKAEVPRRLVLPIPGGQFLVMPAADQEVALCKLVTVEAHRRPSVQAEVWAKRLDTGEVFQ' A
#
# COMPACT_ATOMS: atom_id res chain seq x y z
N MET A 1 -11.92 -16.31 -10.40
CA MET A 1 -11.33 -15.50 -11.50
C MET A 1 -11.89 -14.08 -11.65
N ALA A 2 -13.08 -13.75 -11.12
CA ALA A 2 -13.64 -12.39 -11.23
C ALA A 2 -12.79 -11.27 -10.57
N GLY A 3 -11.99 -11.59 -9.55
CA GLY A 3 -11.19 -10.60 -8.81
C GLY A 3 -10.01 -10.01 -9.59
N TYR A 4 -9.31 -10.80 -10.41
CA TYR A 4 -8.11 -10.31 -11.10
C TYR A 4 -8.40 -9.32 -12.23
N LEU A 5 -9.50 -9.51 -12.97
CA LEU A 5 -9.92 -8.54 -14.01
C LEU A 5 -10.42 -7.23 -13.38
N ALA A 6 -11.17 -7.31 -12.28
CA ALA A 6 -11.60 -6.12 -11.55
C ALA A 6 -10.39 -5.35 -10.98
N LEU A 7 -9.42 -6.09 -10.43
CA LEU A 7 -8.17 -5.54 -9.92
C LEU A 7 -7.31 -4.92 -11.04
N SER A 8 -7.15 -5.58 -12.19
CA SER A 8 -6.36 -5.03 -13.29
C SER A 8 -6.95 -3.72 -13.81
N LYS A 9 -8.27 -3.64 -13.96
CA LYS A 9 -8.98 -2.40 -14.32
C LYS A 9 -8.84 -1.31 -13.25
N ALA A 10 -8.79 -1.68 -11.97
CA ALA A 10 -8.54 -0.72 -10.89
C ALA A 10 -7.10 -0.17 -10.94
N ILE A 11 -6.12 -1.05 -11.14
CA ILE A 11 -4.70 -0.67 -11.31
C ILE A 11 -4.53 0.23 -12.53
N GLU A 12 -5.14 -0.11 -13.67
CA GLU A 12 -5.12 0.71 -14.88
C GLU A 12 -5.62 2.14 -14.59
N ARG A 13 -6.76 2.29 -13.90
CA ARG A 13 -7.28 3.61 -13.52
C ARG A 13 -6.32 4.39 -12.63
N VAL A 14 -5.66 3.73 -11.67
CA VAL A 14 -4.67 4.37 -10.79
C VAL A 14 -3.41 4.76 -11.56
N LEU A 15 -2.96 3.96 -12.53
CA LEU A 15 -1.81 4.29 -13.37
C LEU A 15 -2.08 5.48 -14.31
N LEU A 16 -3.32 5.63 -14.77
CA LEU A 16 -3.75 6.74 -15.63
C LEU A 16 -4.06 8.02 -14.83
N ARG A 17 -4.50 7.89 -13.58
CA ARG A 17 -4.72 9.03 -12.67
C ARG A 17 -3.39 9.39 -12.00
N LYS A 18 -3.00 10.67 -12.05
CA LYS A 18 -1.80 11.11 -11.30
C LYS A 18 -2.11 11.06 -9.81
N ALA A 19 -1.36 10.25 -9.07
CA ALA A 19 -1.32 10.21 -7.61
C ALA A 19 0.07 10.61 -7.12
N GLU A 20 0.14 11.23 -5.95
CA GLU A 20 1.40 11.50 -5.26
C GLU A 20 1.88 10.21 -4.59
N VAL A 21 3.00 9.68 -5.06
CA VAL A 21 3.58 8.42 -4.57
C VAL A 21 5.05 8.64 -4.22
N PRO A 22 5.35 9.09 -2.99
CA PRO A 22 6.72 9.24 -2.53
C PRO A 22 7.48 7.92 -2.62
N ARG A 23 8.81 8.02 -2.75
CA ARG A 23 9.68 6.84 -2.74
C ARG A 23 9.49 6.09 -1.41
N ARG A 24 9.32 4.76 -1.50
CA ARG A 24 9.23 3.90 -0.32
C ARG A 24 10.40 4.12 0.62
N LEU A 25 10.12 4.15 1.92
CA LEU A 25 11.14 4.07 2.95
C LEU A 25 11.42 2.61 3.26
N VAL A 26 12.70 2.28 3.45
CA VAL A 26 13.16 0.94 3.82
C VAL A 26 13.93 1.07 5.11
N LEU A 27 13.38 0.51 6.18
CA LEU A 27 13.95 0.54 7.51
C LEU A 27 14.49 -0.86 7.84
N PRO A 28 15.78 -1.02 8.14
CA PRO A 28 16.31 -2.30 8.57
C PRO A 28 15.72 -2.68 9.93
N ILE A 29 15.35 -3.96 10.11
CA ILE A 29 14.91 -4.54 11.37
C ILE A 29 15.64 -5.87 11.58
N PRO A 30 15.70 -6.43 12.81
CA PRO A 30 16.23 -7.77 13.01
C PRO A 30 15.55 -8.79 12.09
N GLY A 31 16.34 -9.53 11.32
CA GLY A 31 15.84 -10.59 10.43
C GLY A 31 15.24 -10.13 9.10
N GLY A 32 15.19 -8.83 8.80
CA GLY A 32 14.50 -8.35 7.60
C GLY A 32 14.44 -6.84 7.40
N GLN A 33 13.36 -6.41 6.74
CA GLN A 33 13.09 -5.01 6.41
C GLN A 33 11.65 -4.64 6.75
N PHE A 34 11.46 -3.43 7.26
CA PHE A 34 10.15 -2.79 7.40
C PHE A 34 10.03 -1.67 6.35
N LEU A 35 9.05 -1.79 5.47
CA LEU A 35 8.82 -0.84 4.38
C LEU A 35 7.59 0.02 4.67
N VAL A 36 7.75 1.33 4.45
CA VAL A 36 6.66 2.32 4.53
C VAL A 36 6.40 2.84 3.12
N MET A 37 5.18 2.64 2.63
CA MET A 37 4.79 2.96 1.25
C MET A 37 3.56 3.88 1.27
N PRO A 38 3.75 5.20 1.43
CA PRO A 38 2.66 6.17 1.38
C PRO A 38 2.23 6.44 -0.07
N ALA A 39 0.96 6.75 -0.27
CA ALA A 39 0.43 7.31 -1.51
C ALA A 39 -0.81 8.16 -1.20
N ALA A 40 -1.08 9.17 -2.02
CA ALA A 40 -2.29 9.97 -1.92
C ALA A 40 -2.76 10.46 -3.29
N ASP A 41 -4.07 10.62 -3.46
CA ASP A 41 -4.68 11.37 -4.55
C ASP A 41 -5.61 12.46 -3.99
N GLN A 42 -6.57 12.94 -4.78
CA GLN A 42 -7.52 13.97 -4.32
C GLN A 42 -8.62 13.43 -3.39
N GLU A 43 -8.81 12.11 -3.34
CA GLU A 43 -9.89 11.46 -2.60
C GLU A 43 -9.37 10.75 -1.35
N VAL A 44 -8.22 10.08 -1.46
CA VAL A 44 -7.70 9.18 -0.41
C VAL A 44 -6.23 9.40 -0.12
N ALA A 45 -5.85 9.15 1.14
CA ALA A 45 -4.48 8.97 1.56
C ALA A 45 -4.32 7.57 2.16
N LEU A 46 -3.23 6.88 1.80
CA LEU A 46 -2.94 5.54 2.28
C LEU A 46 -1.48 5.39 2.66
N CYS A 47 -1.23 4.39 3.50
CA CYS A 47 0.11 3.89 3.78
C CYS A 47 0.06 2.36 3.88
N LYS A 48 0.83 1.69 3.02
CA LYS A 48 1.10 0.26 3.16
C LYS A 48 2.35 0.07 4.01
N LEU A 49 2.20 -0.66 5.11
CA LEU A 49 3.27 -1.09 6.00
C LEU A 49 3.59 -2.53 5.67
N VAL A 50 4.86 -2.85 5.41
CA VAL A 50 5.26 -4.19 4.98
C VAL A 50 6.44 -4.67 5.81
N THR A 51 6.34 -5.88 6.36
CA THR A 51 7.45 -6.59 6.97
C THR A 51 7.91 -7.69 6.03
N VAL A 52 9.20 -7.70 5.68
CA VAL A 52 9.82 -8.73 4.84
C VAL A 52 10.92 -9.44 5.63
N GLU A 53 10.70 -10.70 5.97
CA GLU A 53 11.62 -11.57 6.71
C GLU A 53 11.80 -12.89 5.94
N ALA A 54 12.88 -13.03 5.16
CA ALA A 54 13.07 -14.15 4.22
C ALA A 54 13.03 -15.54 4.86
N HIS A 55 13.32 -15.63 6.15
CA HIS A 55 13.36 -16.87 6.93
C HIS A 55 12.00 -17.27 7.53
N ARG A 56 10.98 -16.39 7.48
CA ARG A 56 9.63 -16.66 8.00
C ARG A 56 8.66 -17.15 6.94
N ARG A 57 7.54 -17.74 7.38
CA ARG A 57 6.39 -18.12 6.54
C ARG A 57 5.09 -17.59 7.17
N PRO A 58 4.41 -16.63 6.53
CA PRO A 58 4.77 -15.96 5.29
C PRO A 58 6.02 -15.08 5.46
N SER A 59 6.83 -14.98 4.40
CA SER A 59 8.02 -14.12 4.38
C SER A 59 7.69 -12.64 4.19
N VAL A 60 6.46 -12.34 3.79
CA VAL A 60 5.93 -10.99 3.61
C VAL A 60 4.62 -10.88 4.37
N GLN A 61 4.55 -9.91 5.27
CA GLN A 61 3.33 -9.52 5.96
C GLN A 61 3.10 -8.04 5.71
N ALA A 62 1.84 -7.64 5.53
CA ALA A 62 1.53 -6.26 5.24
C ALA A 62 0.20 -5.85 5.84
N GLU A 63 0.15 -4.60 6.24
CA GLU A 63 -1.06 -3.89 6.64
C GLU A 63 -1.23 -2.69 5.70
N VAL A 64 -2.48 -2.42 5.33
CA VAL A 64 -2.82 -1.25 4.53
C VAL A 64 -3.74 -0.39 5.37
N TRP A 65 -3.28 0.81 5.68
CA TRP A 65 -4.11 1.85 6.27
C TRP A 65 -4.49 2.83 5.17
N ALA A 66 -5.78 3.12 5.03
CA ALA A 66 -6.28 4.09 4.08
C ALA A 66 -7.34 4.95 4.76
N LYS A 67 -7.41 6.24 4.38
CA LYS A 67 -8.46 7.15 4.80
C LYS A 67 -8.95 8.04 3.67
N ARG A 68 -10.17 8.52 3.77
CA ARG A 68 -10.66 9.65 2.96
C ARG A 68 -9.96 10.93 3.38
N LEU A 69 -9.55 11.74 2.41
CA LEU A 69 -8.88 13.01 2.69
C LEU A 69 -9.84 14.11 3.15
N ASP A 70 -11.07 14.10 2.64
CA ASP A 70 -12.09 15.11 2.94
C ASP A 70 -12.72 14.93 4.33
N THR A 71 -12.99 13.68 4.74
CA THR A 71 -13.66 13.36 6.01
C THR A 71 -12.71 12.83 7.09
N GLY A 72 -11.54 12.33 6.70
CA GLY A 72 -10.64 11.62 7.62
C GLY A 72 -11.09 10.21 8.00
N GLU A 73 -12.22 9.74 7.47
CA GLU A 73 -12.74 8.39 7.71
C GLU A 73 -11.73 7.32 7.26
N VAL A 74 -11.43 6.37 8.14
CA VAL A 74 -10.52 5.25 7.85
C VAL A 74 -11.32 4.10 7.24
N PHE A 75 -10.84 3.56 6.12
CA PHE A 75 -11.42 2.35 5.53
C PHE A 75 -11.12 1.15 6.44
N GLN A 76 -12.16 0.47 6.92
CA GLN A 76 -12.07 -0.74 7.74
C GLN A 76 -12.14 -2.02 6.90
#